data_AF-A0A402TSN0-F1
#
_entry.id   AF-A0A402TSN0-F1
#
_cell.length_a   1.000
_cell.length_b   1.000
_cell.length_c   1.000
_cell.angle_alpha   90.00
_cell.angle_beta   90.00
_cell.angle_gamma   90.00
#
_symmetry.space_group_name_H-M   'P 1'
#
loop_
_entity.id
_entity.type
_entity.pdbx_description
1 polymer ?
#
loop_
_entity_poly.entity_id
_entity_poly.type
_entity_poly.pdbx_seq_one_letter_code
_entity_poly.pdbx_strand_id
1 'polypeptide(L)' 'MMYHYSPSKNMFYPDQMKQVYIDTGTFPADTVEVSDDVWLEFAGNPPPEGRQRAAGSNGLPCWVDIPLPDIDDAR' A
#
# COMPACT_ATOMS: atom_id res chain seq x y z
N MET A 1 -7.47 -14.35 -3.94
CA MET A 1 -8.41 -13.41 -3.27
C MET A 1 -8.29 -12.05 -3.94
N MET A 2 -9.29 -11.17 -3.87
CA MET A 2 -9.21 -9.85 -4.50
C MET A 2 -9.07 -8.75 -3.45
N TYR A 3 -8.23 -7.76 -3.74
CA TYR A 3 -8.00 -6.60 -2.89
C TYR A 3 -8.13 -5.31 -3.70
N HIS A 4 -8.36 -4.21 -2.99
CA HIS A 4 -8.45 -2.87 -3.54
C HIS A 4 -7.35 -2.01 -2.89
N TYR A 5 -6.38 -1.55 -3.67
CA TYR A 5 -5.30 -0.68 -3.19
C TYR A 5 -5.65 0.78 -3.44
N SER A 6 -5.56 1.65 -2.43
CA SER A 6 -5.71 3.10 -2.58
C SER A 6 -4.33 3.77 -2.57
N PRO A 7 -3.93 4.40 -3.70
CA PRO A 7 -2.69 5.18 -3.80
C PRO A 7 -2.63 6.34 -2.81
N SER A 8 -3.74 7.08 -2.64
CA SER A 8 -3.78 8.25 -1.75
C SER A 8 -3.57 7.89 -0.29
N LYS A 9 -4.08 6.73 0.14
CA LYS A 9 -3.92 6.24 1.52
C LYS A 9 -2.74 5.28 1.69
N ASN A 10 -2.16 4.80 0.60
CA ASN A 10 -1.16 3.73 0.58
C ASN A 10 -1.61 2.49 1.38
N MET A 11 -2.88 2.12 1.23
CA MET A 11 -3.57 1.08 2.02
C MET A 11 -4.31 0.08 1.12
N PHE A 12 -4.41 -1.16 1.59
CA PHE A 12 -5.19 -2.20 0.94
C PHE A 12 -6.49 -2.45 1.69
N TYR A 13 -7.53 -2.74 0.93
CA TYR A 13 -8.88 -3.05 1.40
C TYR A 13 -9.28 -4.41 0.83
N PRO A 14 -9.57 -5.42 1.67
CA PRO A 14 -10.05 -6.71 1.18
C PRO A 14 -11.43 -6.56 0.53
N ASP A 15 -11.62 -7.18 -0.63
CA ASP A 15 -12.89 -7.12 -1.36
C ASP A 15 -14.07 -7.63 -0.52
N GLN A 16 -13.84 -8.64 0.33
CA GLN A 16 -14.84 -9.17 1.26
C GLN A 16 -15.37 -8.13 2.27
N MET A 17 -14.59 -7.09 2.60
CA MET A 17 -15.03 -6.00 3.48
C MET A 17 -15.38 -4.72 2.71
N LYS A 18 -15.29 -4.73 1.38
CA LYS A 18 -15.57 -3.55 0.53
C LYS A 18 -16.92 -2.92 0.84
N GLN A 19 -17.98 -3.73 0.94
CA GLN A 19 -19.32 -3.24 1.22
C GLN A 19 -19.38 -2.51 2.58
N VAL A 20 -18.74 -3.05 3.61
CA VAL A 20 -18.65 -2.42 4.94
C VAL A 20 -17.95 -1.07 4.88
N TYR A 21 -16.87 -0.95 4.11
CA TYR A 21 -16.19 0.33 3.93
C TYR A 21 -17.02 1.34 3.15
N ILE A 22 -17.83 0.89 2.17
CA ILE A 22 -18.75 1.73 1.42
C ILE A 22 -19.87 2.24 2.33
N ASP A 23 -20.48 1.35 3.12
CA ASP A 23 -21.57 1.70 4.05
C ASP A 23 -21.12 2.69 5.14
N THR A 24 -19.84 2.61 5.54
CA THR A 24 -19.24 3.55 6.50
C THR A 24 -18.65 4.80 5.84
N GLY A 25 -18.69 4.92 4.50
CA GLY A 25 -18.10 6.04 3.76
C GLY A 25 -16.58 6.14 3.86
N THR A 26 -15.90 5.05 4.23
CA THR A 26 -14.44 4.99 4.40
C THR A 26 -13.72 4.39 3.18
N PHE A 27 -14.46 3.76 2.26
CA PHE A 27 -13.92 3.21 1.02
C PHE A 27 -13.43 4.33 0.09
N PRO A 28 -12.13 4.36 -0.27
CA PRO A 28 -11.60 5.41 -1.14
C PRO A 28 -12.10 5.26 -2.58
N ALA A 29 -12.31 6.38 -3.28
CA ALA A 29 -12.73 6.36 -4.69
C ALA A 29 -11.57 6.10 -5.67
N ASP A 30 -10.33 6.27 -5.21
CA ASP A 30 -9.11 6.09 -5.99
C ASP A 30 -8.55 4.66 -5.90
N THR A 31 -9.33 3.72 -5.36
CA THR A 31 -8.89 2.32 -5.24
C THR A 31 -8.74 1.65 -6.60
N VAL A 32 -7.66 0.91 -6.75
CA VAL A 32 -7.37 0.04 -7.89
C VAL A 32 -7.48 -1.42 -7.44
N GLU A 33 -8.18 -2.23 -8.23
CA GLU A 33 -8.29 -3.67 -7.99
C GLU A 33 -6.93 -4.35 -8.22
N VAL A 34 -6.52 -5.20 -7.28
CA VAL A 34 -5.25 -5.93 -7.30
C VAL A 34 -5.44 -7.38 -6.85
N SER A 35 -4.65 -8.29 -7.42
CA SER A 35 -4.66 -9.71 -7.05
C SER A 35 -4.09 -9.93 -5.65
N ASP A 36 -4.32 -11.11 -5.09
CA ASP A 36 -3.71 -11.48 -3.81
C ASP A 36 -2.19 -11.59 -3.88
N ASP A 37 -1.59 -11.90 -5.04
CA ASP A 37 -0.13 -11.88 -5.19
C ASP A 37 0.44 -10.48 -4.90
N VAL A 38 -0.19 -9.44 -5.45
CA VAL A 38 0.22 -8.04 -5.21
C VAL A 38 0.01 -7.68 -3.74
N TRP A 39 -1.13 -8.03 -3.16
CA TRP A 39 -1.36 -7.79 -1.74
C TRP A 39 -0.33 -8.54 -0.87
N LEU A 40 -0.02 -9.79 -1.20
CA LEU A 40 0.92 -10.62 -0.47
C LEU A 40 2.33 -10.05 -0.57
N GLU A 41 2.77 -9.63 -1.76
CA GLU A 41 4.07 -8.99 -1.95
C GLU A 41 4.18 -7.71 -1.12
N PHE A 42 3.20 -6.81 -1.23
CA PHE A 42 3.32 -5.45 -0.73
C PHE A 42 2.76 -5.21 0.68
N ALA A 43 1.94 -6.11 1.23
CA ALA A 43 1.31 -5.96 2.54
C ALA A 43 1.33 -7.22 3.41
N GLY A 44 1.18 -8.40 2.82
CA GLY A 44 1.20 -9.67 3.55
C GLY A 44 2.60 -10.10 3.99
N ASN A 45 3.60 -9.85 3.14
CA ASN A 45 5.01 -10.15 3.38
C ASN A 45 5.76 -8.94 3.97
N PRO A 46 6.85 -9.19 4.70
CA PRO A 46 7.72 -8.11 5.16
C PRO A 46 8.31 -7.35 3.97
N PRO A 47 8.46 -6.02 4.08
CA PRO A 47 9.08 -5.22 3.04
C PRO A 47 10.55 -5.63 2.83
N PRO A 48 11.09 -5.48 1.60
CA PRO A 48 12.51 -5.65 1.35
C PRO A 48 13.35 -4.71 2.24
N GLU A 49 14.57 -5.13 2.58
CA GLU A 49 15.47 -4.34 3.42
C GLU A 49 15.72 -2.95 2.82
N GLY A 50 15.58 -1.92 3.66
CA GLY A 50 15.76 -0.53 3.25
C GLY A 50 14.67 0.01 2.33
N ARG A 51 13.55 -0.70 2.12
CA ARG A 51 12.44 -0.24 1.29
C ARG A 51 11.14 -0.13 2.05
N GLN A 52 10.28 0.77 1.59
CA GLN A 52 8.91 0.93 2.07
C GLN A 52 7.94 0.92 0.90
N ARG A 53 6.70 0.50 1.17
CA ARG A 53 5.63 0.53 0.17
C ARG A 53 5.24 1.98 -0.06
N ALA A 54 5.12 2.38 -1.31
CA ALA A 54 4.56 3.66 -1.72
C ALA A 54 3.60 3.47 -2.90
N ALA A 55 2.86 4.52 -3.20
CA ALA A 55 2.03 4.59 -4.38
C ALA A 55 2.89 4.90 -5.61
N GLY A 56 2.90 3.99 -6.59
CA GLY A 56 3.51 4.22 -7.89
C GLY A 56 2.69 5.17 -8.76
N SER A 57 3.32 5.74 -9.78
CA SER A 57 2.69 6.68 -10.71
C SER A 57 1.54 6.06 -11.53
N ASN A 58 1.46 4.74 -11.57
CA ASN A 58 0.39 3.96 -12.22
C ASN A 58 -0.79 3.65 -11.28
N GLY A 59 -0.78 4.14 -10.04
CA GLY A 59 -1.80 3.82 -9.04
C GLY A 59 -1.68 2.43 -8.43
N LEU A 60 -0.56 1.72 -8.67
CA LEU A 60 -0.26 0.44 -8.06
C LEU A 60 0.80 0.60 -6.97
N PRO A 61 0.86 -0.29 -5.97
CA PRO A 61 1.91 -0.27 -4.96
C PRO A 61 3.28 -0.51 -5.61
N CYS A 62 4.30 0.18 -5.11
CA CYS A 62 5.69 -0.07 -5.48
C CYS A 62 6.59 0.00 -4.23
N TRP A 63 7.78 -0.58 -4.33
CA TRP A 63 8.81 -0.42 -3.32
C TRP A 63 9.66 0.79 -3.64
N VAL A 64 9.78 1.71 -2.69
CA VAL A 64 10.70 2.84 -2.76
C VAL A 64 11.76 2.71 -1.68
N ASP A 65 12.97 3.15 -1.97
CA ASP A 65 14.05 3.14 -0.99
C ASP A 65 13.73 4.15 0.13
N ILE A 66 13.90 3.70 1.37
CA ILE A 66 13.82 4.56 2.55
C ILE A 66 15.12 5.36 2.55
N PRO A 67 15.06 6.70 2.51
CA PRO A 67 16.27 7.49 2.63
C PRO A 67 16.95 7.11 3.95
N LEU A 68 18.24 6.77 3.88
CA LEU A 68 19.03 6.56 5.08
C LEU A 68 18.88 7.82 5.94
N PRO A 69 18.65 7.69 7.27
CA PRO A 69 18.70 8.86 8.13
C PRO A 69 20.06 9.53 7.93
N ASP A 70 20.08 10.82 7.61
CA ASP A 70 21.32 11.60 7.49
C ASP A 70 22.15 11.42 8.77
N ILE A 71 23.31 10.77 8.64
CA ILE A 71 24.30 10.64 9.72
C ILE A 71 25.07 11.98 9.81
N ASP A 72 24.37 13.08 10.06
CA ASP A 72 24.96 14.43 10.26
C ASP A 72 24.67 14.98 11.67
N ASP A 73 24.47 14.12 12.67
CA ASP A 73 24.27 14.57 14.06
C ASP A 73 25.11 13.76 15.07
N ALA A 74 26.31 13.34 14.67
CA ALA A 74 27.31 12.78 15.58
C ALA A 74 28.67 13.44 15.34
N ARG A 75 28.79 14.72 15.74
CA ARG A 75 30.06 15.42 15.91
C ARG A 75 30.60 15.21 17.32
#